data_AF-A0A660QIR0-F1
#
_entry.id   AF-A0A660QIR0-F1
#
_cell.length_a   1.000
_cell.length_b   1.000
_cell.length_c   1.000
_cell.angle_alpha   90.00
_cell.angle_beta   90.00
_cell.angle_gamma   90.00
#
_symmetry.space_group_name_H-M   'P 1'
#
loop_
_entity.id
_entity.type
_entity.pdbx_description
1 polymer ?
#
loop_
_entity_poly.entity_id
_entity_poly.type
_entity_poly.pdbx_seq_one_letter_code
_entity_poly.pdbx_strand_id
1 'polypeptide(L)'
;MSVPLLGFLLSAAAGSATGIGAVPFLFLKKSISQRSINSALGFAAGVMLAASAFSLVVPSMEMGGPWRFIVGFLLGGVAVDLADRFIPHEHFIKGHEGLDSKRLKAIWLFVIAITIHNFPEGVAVGVGAFTPNSYSIALAIGVQNIPEGMAVAASLLNIGYSPIKAFFVALLTGMVEILGGLTGVMVMSISTKVLPYMMSLAAGAM
;
A
#
# COMPACT_ATOMS: atom_id res chain seq x y z
N MET A 1 1.61 -11.25 23.18
CA MET A 1 0.88 -10.17 22.48
C MET A 1 -0.30 -10.80 21.75
N SER A 2 -1.50 -10.20 21.79
CA SER A 2 -2.65 -10.74 21.05
C SER A 2 -2.47 -10.53 19.54
N VAL A 3 -3.01 -11.43 18.71
CA VAL A 3 -2.89 -11.32 17.24
C VAL A 3 -3.48 -10.01 16.71
N PRO A 4 -4.62 -9.49 17.21
CA PRO A 4 -5.12 -8.19 16.81
C PRO A 4 -4.17 -7.03 17.13
N LEU A 5 -3.54 -7.06 18.31
CA LEU A 5 -2.55 -6.04 18.69
C LEU A 5 -1.30 -6.14 17.81
N LEU A 6 -0.85 -7.36 17.48
CA LEU A 6 0.25 -7.56 16.54
C LEU A 6 -0.07 -6.96 15.17
N GLY A 7 -1.22 -7.29 14.59
CA GLY A 7 -1.63 -6.77 13.28
C GLY A 7 -1.74 -5.25 13.25
N PHE A 8 -2.29 -4.64 14.31
CA PHE A 8 -2.31 -3.19 14.47
C PHE A 8 -0.91 -2.59 14.50
N LEU A 9 -0.02 -3.11 15.35
CA LEU A 9 1.33 -2.56 15.51
C LEU A 9 2.17 -2.73 14.23
N LEU A 10 2.05 -3.88 13.55
CA LEU A 10 2.75 -4.10 12.28
C LEU A 10 2.24 -3.17 11.19
N SER A 11 0.92 -2.97 11.08
CA SER A 11 0.34 -2.06 10.07
C SER A 11 0.67 -0.59 10.37
N ALA A 12 0.72 -0.21 11.66
CA ALA A 12 1.18 1.11 12.07
C ALA A 12 2.68 1.32 11.78
N ALA A 13 3.51 0.29 11.99
CA ALA A 13 4.94 0.35 11.69
C ALA A 13 5.19 0.45 10.17
N ALA A 14 4.49 -0.37 9.38
CA ALA A 14 4.58 -0.36 7.93
C ALA A 14 4.11 0.98 7.34
N GLY A 15 2.91 1.46 7.70
CA GLY A 15 2.41 2.76 7.26
C GLY A 15 3.20 3.96 7.76
N SER A 16 3.89 3.84 8.90
CA SER A 16 4.81 4.89 9.36
C SER A 16 6.05 4.99 8.46
N ALA A 17 6.43 3.90 7.79
CA ALA A 17 7.57 3.88 6.89
C ALA A 17 7.39 4.81 5.68
N THR A 18 6.15 5.04 5.23
CA THR A 18 5.82 6.09 4.25
C THR A 18 6.21 7.48 4.75
N GLY A 19 5.93 7.79 6.02
CA GLY A 19 6.40 9.01 6.66
C GLY A 19 7.93 9.07 6.78
N ILE A 20 8.58 7.95 7.11
CA ILE A 20 10.05 7.85 7.19
C ILE A 20 10.70 8.21 5.85
N GLY A 21 10.15 7.71 4.74
CA GLY A 21 10.58 8.07 3.39
C GLY A 21 10.54 9.57 3.09
N ALA A 22 9.64 10.30 3.75
CA ALA A 22 9.49 11.74 3.62
C ALA A 22 10.42 12.55 4.55
N VAL A 23 11.03 11.95 5.58
CA VAL A 23 11.87 12.67 6.57
C VAL A 23 13.05 13.43 5.96
N PRO A 24 13.84 12.88 5.01
CA PRO A 24 14.97 13.61 4.43
C PRO A 24 14.58 14.98 3.85
N PHE A 25 13.34 15.09 3.36
CA PHE A 25 12.80 16.30 2.74
C PHE A 25 12.48 17.42 3.71
N LEU A 26 12.34 17.13 5.00
CA LEU A 26 12.20 18.16 6.04
C LEU A 26 13.44 19.06 6.11
N PHE A 27 14.60 18.52 5.75
CA PHE A 27 15.89 19.21 5.79
C PHE A 27 16.39 19.57 4.39
N LEU A 28 15.99 18.80 3.37
CA LEU A 28 16.40 19.00 1.98
C LEU A 28 15.34 19.82 1.21
N LYS A 29 15.65 21.09 0.95
CA LYS A 29 14.81 21.99 0.13
C LYS A 29 15.05 21.86 -1.38
N LYS A 30 15.68 20.78 -1.82
CA LYS A 30 16.11 20.61 -3.22
C LYS A 30 15.07 19.82 -4.00
N SER A 31 14.77 20.28 -5.21
CA SER A 31 13.97 19.53 -6.17
C SER A 31 14.64 18.19 -6.49
N ILE A 32 13.86 17.11 -6.48
CA ILE A 32 14.34 15.78 -6.84
C ILE A 32 14.04 15.53 -8.32
N SER A 33 15.00 14.89 -9.01
CA SER A 33 14.83 14.53 -10.41
C SER A 33 13.71 13.50 -10.59
N GLN A 34 12.93 13.62 -11.68
CA GLN A 34 11.89 12.63 -12.00
C GLN A 34 12.45 11.21 -12.17
N ARG A 35 13.70 11.09 -12.63
CA ARG A 35 14.39 9.79 -12.72
C ARG A 35 14.50 9.12 -11.35
N SER A 36 14.86 9.86 -10.30
CA SER A 36 14.96 9.34 -8.94
C SER A 36 13.60 8.91 -8.39
N ILE A 37 12.55 9.69 -8.64
CA ILE A 37 11.17 9.36 -8.26
C ILE A 37 10.73 8.05 -8.94
N ASN A 38 10.93 7.95 -10.26
CA ASN A 38 10.58 6.75 -11.02
C ASN A 38 11.39 5.52 -10.60
N SER A 39 12.68 5.69 -10.25
CA SER A 39 13.49 4.60 -9.71
C SER A 39 13.01 4.14 -8.33
N ALA A 40 12.60 5.06 -7.47
CA ALA A 40 12.02 4.73 -6.17
C ALA A 40 10.71 3.95 -6.33
N LEU A 41 9.80 4.43 -7.17
CA LEU A 41 8.53 3.72 -7.47
C LEU A 41 8.76 2.37 -8.16
N GLY A 42 9.75 2.27 -9.06
CA GLY A 42 10.11 0.99 -9.67
C GLY A 42 10.67 -0.02 -8.68
N PHE A 43 11.43 0.43 -7.68
CA PHE A 43 11.87 -0.42 -6.57
C PHE A 43 10.68 -0.85 -5.69
N ALA A 44 9.78 0.07 -5.35
CA ALA A 44 8.56 -0.22 -4.58
C ALA A 44 7.73 -1.31 -5.27
N ALA A 45 7.41 -1.14 -6.56
CA ALA A 45 6.68 -2.11 -7.36
C ALA A 45 7.37 -3.49 -7.41
N GLY A 46 8.71 -3.52 -7.48
CA GLY A 46 9.46 -4.78 -7.43
C GLY A 46 9.32 -5.51 -6.09
N VAL A 47 9.36 -4.78 -4.97
CA VAL A 47 9.17 -5.35 -3.63
C VAL A 47 7.72 -5.82 -3.45
N MET A 48 6.74 -5.06 -3.92
CA MET A 48 5.32 -5.46 -3.91
C MET A 48 5.09 -6.77 -4.66
N LEU A 49 5.59 -6.90 -5.90
CA LEU A 49 5.46 -8.14 -6.68
C LEU A 49 6.10 -9.34 -5.97
N ALA A 50 7.27 -9.16 -5.35
CA ALA A 50 7.91 -10.22 -4.58
C ALA A 50 7.11 -10.59 -3.32
N ALA A 51 6.58 -9.61 -2.59
CA ALA A 51 5.74 -9.85 -1.42
C ALA A 51 4.43 -10.57 -1.80
N SER A 52 3.76 -10.12 -2.86
CA SER A 52 2.57 -10.78 -3.41
C SER A 52 2.88 -12.23 -3.76
N ALA A 53 3.94 -12.50 -4.53
CA ALA A 53 4.27 -13.85 -4.96
C ALA A 53 4.64 -14.78 -3.79
N PHE A 54 5.64 -14.40 -2.98
CA PHE A 54 6.24 -15.31 -2.00
C PHE A 54 5.57 -15.30 -0.63
N SER A 55 5.01 -14.15 -0.23
CA SER A 55 4.45 -14.00 1.12
C SER A 55 2.93 -14.11 1.15
N LEU A 56 2.25 -14.00 0.01
CA LEU A 56 0.79 -14.07 -0.07
C LEU A 56 0.28 -15.20 -0.97
N VAL A 57 0.72 -15.27 -2.23
CA VAL A 57 0.26 -16.28 -3.22
C VAL A 57 0.68 -17.68 -2.80
N VAL A 58 1.97 -17.91 -2.54
CA VAL A 58 2.47 -19.25 -2.16
C VAL A 58 1.75 -19.77 -0.89
N PRO A 59 1.70 -19.03 0.23
CA PRO A 59 0.97 -19.49 1.41
C PRO A 59 -0.54 -19.67 1.18
N SER A 60 -1.18 -18.79 0.41
CA SER A 60 -2.60 -18.93 0.07
C SER A 60 -2.87 -20.23 -0.68
N MET A 61 -2.04 -20.56 -1.66
CA MET A 61 -2.16 -21.80 -2.43
C MET A 61 -1.90 -23.04 -1.56
N GLU A 62 -0.90 -23.02 -0.70
CA GLU A 62 -0.58 -24.14 0.20
C GLU A 62 -1.71 -24.42 1.21
N MET A 63 -2.35 -23.37 1.74
CA MET A 63 -3.42 -23.51 2.73
C MET A 63 -4.80 -23.75 2.11
N GLY A 64 -5.08 -23.13 0.96
CA GLY A 64 -6.41 -23.04 0.38
C GLY A 64 -6.60 -23.84 -0.91
N GLY A 65 -5.52 -24.27 -1.54
CA GLY A 65 -5.53 -24.84 -2.89
C GLY A 65 -5.82 -23.80 -3.98
N PRO A 66 -5.70 -24.19 -5.25
CA PRO A 66 -5.76 -23.28 -6.40
C PRO A 66 -7.11 -22.58 -6.54
N TRP A 67 -8.22 -23.24 -6.20
CA TRP A 67 -9.55 -22.64 -6.38
C TRP A 67 -9.79 -21.46 -5.44
N ARG A 68 -9.42 -21.58 -4.17
CA ARG A 68 -9.56 -20.48 -3.19
C ARG A 68 -8.60 -19.33 -3.52
N PHE A 69 -7.40 -19.67 -3.96
CA PHE A 69 -6.44 -18.70 -4.47
C PHE A 69 -7.04 -17.90 -5.64
N ILE A 70 -7.50 -18.55 -6.71
CA ILE A 70 -8.05 -17.90 -7.91
C ILE A 70 -9.20 -16.97 -7.54
N VAL A 71 -10.16 -17.45 -6.73
CA VAL A 71 -11.32 -16.65 -6.32
C VAL A 71 -10.88 -15.40 -5.56
N GLY A 72 -10.04 -15.54 -4.53
CA GLY A 72 -9.60 -14.38 -3.76
C GLY A 72 -8.73 -13.42 -4.58
N PHE A 73 -7.79 -13.94 -5.39
CA PHE A 73 -6.90 -13.13 -6.24
C PHE A 73 -7.68 -12.30 -7.25
N LEU A 74 -8.64 -12.91 -7.96
CA LEU A 74 -9.49 -12.18 -8.90
C LEU A 74 -10.37 -11.16 -8.19
N LEU A 75 -10.92 -11.48 -7.01
CA LEU A 75 -11.71 -10.53 -6.24
C LEU A 75 -10.87 -9.33 -5.78
N GLY A 76 -9.61 -9.55 -5.39
CA GLY A 76 -8.67 -8.48 -5.04
C GLY A 76 -8.38 -7.55 -6.21
N GLY A 77 -8.00 -8.14 -7.36
CA GLY A 77 -7.72 -7.38 -8.58
C GLY A 77 -8.95 -6.62 -9.10
N VAL A 78 -10.13 -7.25 -9.08
CA VAL A 78 -11.39 -6.59 -9.46
C VAL A 78 -11.75 -5.48 -8.45
N ALA A 79 -11.52 -5.67 -7.16
CA ALA A 79 -11.80 -4.63 -6.17
C ALA A 79 -10.97 -3.38 -6.42
N VAL A 80 -9.68 -3.53 -6.75
CA VAL A 80 -8.81 -2.40 -7.08
C VAL A 80 -9.13 -1.82 -8.46
N ASP A 81 -9.40 -2.63 -9.48
CA ASP A 81 -9.86 -2.15 -10.81
C ASP A 81 -11.17 -1.35 -10.70
N LEU A 82 -12.10 -1.76 -9.85
CA LEU A 82 -13.31 -0.98 -9.59
C LEU A 82 -12.98 0.32 -8.84
N ALA A 83 -12.13 0.26 -7.81
CA ALA A 83 -11.71 1.47 -7.09
C ALA A 83 -11.05 2.48 -8.03
N ASP A 84 -10.17 2.01 -8.91
CA ASP A 84 -9.48 2.77 -9.95
C ASP A 84 -10.49 3.46 -10.89
N ARG A 85 -11.51 2.74 -11.37
CA ARG A 85 -12.54 3.30 -12.26
C ARG A 85 -13.45 4.34 -11.60
N PHE A 86 -13.68 4.25 -10.30
CA PHE A 86 -14.63 5.12 -9.60
C PHE A 86 -13.96 6.29 -8.89
N ILE A 87 -12.70 6.17 -8.49
CA ILE A 87 -12.01 7.22 -7.73
C ILE A 87 -11.14 8.03 -8.71
N PRO A 88 -11.31 9.36 -8.82
CA PRO A 88 -10.45 10.18 -9.67
C PRO A 88 -8.99 10.12 -9.19
N HIS A 89 -8.09 9.67 -10.05
CA HIS A 89 -6.66 9.58 -9.73
C HIS A 89 -5.77 9.69 -10.99
N GLU A 90 -4.45 9.74 -10.80
CA GLU A 90 -3.44 9.96 -11.87
C GLU A 90 -2.25 9.04 -11.64
N HIS A 91 -1.86 8.32 -12.69
CA HIS A 91 -0.64 7.52 -12.73
C HIS A 91 0.44 8.25 -13.53
N PHE A 92 1.68 8.24 -13.05
CA PHE A 92 2.78 8.91 -13.76
C PHE A 92 3.01 8.43 -15.19
N ILE A 93 2.67 7.17 -15.50
CA ILE A 93 2.88 6.55 -16.81
C ILE A 93 1.59 6.56 -17.64
N LYS A 94 0.45 6.18 -17.06
CA LYS A 94 -0.82 6.01 -17.78
C LYS A 94 -1.63 7.31 -17.92
N GLY A 95 -1.43 8.28 -17.04
CA GLY A 95 -2.22 9.51 -16.98
C GLY A 95 -3.48 9.38 -16.12
N HIS A 96 -4.49 10.21 -16.42
CA HIS A 96 -5.73 10.32 -15.65
C HIS A 96 -6.66 9.12 -15.81
N GLU A 97 -7.14 8.57 -14.69
CA GLU A 97 -8.16 7.51 -14.63
C GLU A 97 -9.23 7.86 -13.56
N GLY A 98 -10.41 7.24 -13.66
CA GLY A 98 -11.55 7.49 -12.77
C GLY A 98 -12.61 8.47 -13.30
N LEU A 99 -13.55 8.88 -12.45
CA LEU A 99 -14.60 9.84 -12.80
C LEU A 99 -14.06 11.26 -13.00
N ASP A 100 -14.61 11.99 -13.98
CA ASP A 100 -14.23 13.38 -14.27
C ASP A 100 -14.45 14.27 -13.03
N SER A 101 -13.35 14.61 -12.36
CA SER A 101 -13.38 15.53 -11.23
C SER A 101 -13.08 16.96 -11.72
N LYS A 102 -14.01 17.89 -11.47
CA LYS A 102 -13.78 19.30 -11.80
C LYS A 102 -12.56 19.82 -11.01
N ARG A 103 -11.44 20.03 -11.71
CA ARG A 103 -10.21 20.73 -11.26
C ARG A 103 -9.52 20.17 -10.00
N LEU A 104 -9.26 18.86 -9.93
CA LEU A 104 -8.17 18.35 -9.08
C LEU A 104 -6.82 18.51 -9.82
N LYS A 105 -5.78 18.98 -9.13
CA LYS A 105 -4.43 19.03 -9.72
C LYS A 105 -3.88 17.61 -9.82
N ALA A 106 -3.18 17.28 -10.90
CA ALA A 106 -2.60 15.95 -11.15
C ALA A 106 -1.82 15.37 -9.96
N ILE A 107 -1.13 16.21 -9.18
CA ILE A 107 -0.43 15.79 -7.97
C ILE A 107 -1.34 15.16 -6.91
N TRP A 108 -2.57 15.68 -6.74
CA TRP A 108 -3.51 15.17 -5.74
C TRP A 108 -4.17 13.90 -6.22
N LEU A 109 -4.39 13.80 -7.52
CA LEU A 109 -4.82 12.57 -8.17
C LEU A 109 -3.77 11.45 -7.97
N PHE A 110 -2.48 11.77 -8.04
CA PHE A 110 -1.39 10.84 -7.69
C PHE A 110 -1.35 10.49 -6.18
N VAL A 111 -1.49 11.47 -5.29
CA VAL A 111 -1.57 11.22 -3.84
C VAL A 111 -2.75 10.30 -3.50
N ILE A 112 -3.90 10.50 -4.14
CA ILE A 112 -5.08 9.65 -4.00
C ILE A 112 -4.78 8.24 -4.50
N ALA A 113 -4.11 8.07 -5.65
CA ALA A 113 -3.70 6.76 -6.15
C ALA A 113 -2.89 5.99 -5.10
N ILE A 114 -1.82 6.56 -4.57
CA ILE A 114 -1.01 5.90 -3.52
C ILE A 114 -1.86 5.59 -2.27
N THR A 115 -2.73 6.51 -1.88
CA THR A 115 -3.59 6.30 -0.71
C THR A 115 -4.52 5.08 -0.88
N ILE A 116 -5.03 4.85 -2.09
CA ILE A 116 -5.90 3.70 -2.38
C ILE A 116 -5.10 2.39 -2.28
N HIS A 117 -3.86 2.37 -2.77
CA HIS A 117 -2.99 1.18 -2.75
C HIS A 117 -2.52 0.81 -1.33
N ASN A 118 -2.34 1.81 -0.47
CA ASN A 118 -1.96 1.58 0.94
C ASN A 118 -3.06 0.83 1.73
N PHE A 119 -4.32 0.86 1.28
CA PHE A 119 -5.37 0.12 1.96
C PHE A 119 -5.21 -1.41 1.81
N PRO A 120 -5.11 -1.99 0.59
CA PRO A 120 -4.74 -3.38 0.38
C PRO A 120 -3.47 -3.83 1.11
N GLU A 121 -2.42 -2.99 1.13
CA GLU A 121 -1.18 -3.31 1.87
C GLU A 121 -1.44 -3.47 3.36
N GLY A 122 -2.22 -2.56 3.95
CA GLY A 122 -2.68 -2.69 5.32
C GLY A 122 -3.41 -4.01 5.53
N VAL A 123 -4.37 -4.35 4.66
CA VAL A 123 -5.09 -5.63 4.72
C VAL A 123 -4.11 -6.82 4.67
N ALA A 124 -3.10 -6.77 3.81
CA ALA A 124 -2.06 -7.81 3.71
C ALA A 124 -1.31 -7.98 5.04
N VAL A 125 -0.89 -6.89 5.68
CA VAL A 125 -0.20 -6.92 6.98
C VAL A 125 -1.13 -7.44 8.09
N GLY A 126 -2.37 -6.99 8.13
CA GLY A 126 -3.37 -7.40 9.12
C GLY A 126 -3.73 -8.89 9.02
N VAL A 127 -3.93 -9.39 7.80
CA VAL A 127 -4.15 -10.82 7.53
C VAL A 127 -2.87 -11.63 7.81
N GLY A 128 -1.72 -11.09 7.42
CA GLY A 128 -0.40 -11.67 7.64
C GLY A 128 -0.07 -11.93 9.11
N ALA A 129 -0.65 -11.15 10.04
CA ALA A 129 -0.52 -11.36 11.49
C ALA A 129 -1.03 -12.74 11.97
N PHE A 130 -1.88 -13.42 11.18
CA PHE A 130 -2.39 -14.77 11.46
C PHE A 130 -1.53 -15.87 10.82
N THR A 131 -0.37 -15.51 10.25
CA THR A 131 0.55 -16.42 9.58
C THR A 131 1.92 -16.42 10.28
N PRO A 132 2.73 -17.48 10.12
CA PRO A 132 4.11 -17.47 10.59
C PRO A 132 4.99 -16.37 9.97
N ASN A 133 4.58 -15.81 8.81
CA ASN A 133 5.32 -14.82 8.04
C ASN A 133 4.96 -13.37 8.38
N SER A 134 4.26 -13.12 9.50
CA SER A 134 3.73 -11.81 9.87
C SER A 134 4.77 -10.68 9.79
N TYR A 135 5.96 -10.91 10.35
CA TYR A 135 7.04 -9.93 10.34
C TYR A 135 7.66 -9.75 8.95
N SER A 136 7.79 -10.83 8.18
CA SER A 136 8.32 -10.77 6.81
C SER A 136 7.40 -9.97 5.89
N ILE A 137 6.08 -10.16 6.01
CA ILE A 137 5.07 -9.38 5.27
C ILE A 137 5.18 -7.90 5.68
N ALA A 138 5.11 -7.60 6.97
CA ALA A 138 5.17 -6.23 7.46
C ALA A 138 6.48 -5.52 7.08
N LEU A 139 7.60 -6.23 7.07
CA LEU A 139 8.89 -5.68 6.67
C LEU A 139 8.95 -5.44 5.16
N ALA A 140 8.44 -6.34 4.33
CA ALA A 140 8.39 -6.14 2.88
C ALA A 140 7.54 -4.91 2.53
N ILE A 141 6.36 -4.78 3.15
CA ILE A 141 5.49 -3.61 3.01
C ILE A 141 6.20 -2.34 3.52
N GLY A 142 6.76 -2.36 4.74
CA GLY A 142 7.49 -1.20 5.27
C GLY A 142 8.67 -0.76 4.40
N VAL A 143 9.41 -1.70 3.80
CA VAL A 143 10.54 -1.39 2.90
C VAL A 143 10.07 -0.72 1.61
N GLN A 144 8.94 -1.15 1.06
CA GLN A 144 8.35 -0.57 -0.15
C GLN A 144 7.66 0.78 0.14
N ASN A 145 7.19 1.00 1.36
CA ASN A 145 6.55 2.25 1.75
C ASN A 145 7.53 3.45 1.86
N ILE A 146 8.79 3.22 2.21
CA ILE A 146 9.83 4.27 2.24
C ILE A 146 9.99 4.98 0.89
N PRO A 147 10.24 4.28 -0.23
CA PRO A 147 10.36 4.90 -1.55
C PRO A 147 9.04 5.52 -2.05
N GLU A 148 7.87 4.98 -1.69
CA GLU A 148 6.58 5.62 -2.02
C GLU A 148 6.40 6.95 -1.29
N GLY A 149 6.66 6.98 0.01
CA GLY A 149 6.64 8.20 0.80
C GLY A 149 7.62 9.26 0.31
N MET A 150 8.81 8.81 -0.12
CA MET A 150 9.76 9.66 -0.83
C MET A 150 9.17 10.23 -2.12
N ALA A 151 8.52 9.41 -2.95
CA ALA A 151 7.90 9.85 -4.20
C ALA A 151 6.78 10.87 -3.97
N VAL A 152 5.90 10.65 -2.98
CA VAL A 152 4.85 11.60 -2.58
C VAL A 152 5.45 12.93 -2.15
N ALA A 153 6.40 12.90 -1.22
CA ALA A 153 7.00 14.12 -0.67
C ALA A 153 7.78 14.91 -1.72
N ALA A 154 8.61 14.23 -2.51
CA ALA A 154 9.38 14.83 -3.59
C ALA A 154 8.49 15.48 -4.66
N SER A 155 7.38 14.82 -5.02
CA SER A 155 6.45 15.34 -6.03
C SER A 155 5.72 16.59 -5.54
N LEU A 156 5.31 16.64 -4.27
CA LEU A 156 4.70 17.83 -3.65
C LEU A 156 5.70 18.99 -3.54
N LEU A 157 6.95 18.71 -3.17
CA LEU A 157 8.01 19.72 -3.12
C LEU A 157 8.30 20.33 -4.50
N ASN A 158 8.36 19.49 -5.54
CA ASN A 158 8.64 19.93 -6.92
C ASN A 158 7.60 20.92 -7.46
N ILE A 159 6.39 20.95 -6.90
CA ILE A 159 5.33 21.90 -7.27
C ILE A 159 5.12 23.02 -6.23
N GLY A 160 6.05 23.19 -5.28
CA GLY A 160 6.11 24.32 -4.36
C GLY A 160 5.38 24.17 -3.04
N TYR A 161 4.96 22.96 -2.63
CA TYR A 161 4.46 22.74 -1.27
C TYR A 161 5.61 22.87 -0.25
N SER A 162 5.29 23.22 0.99
CA SER A 162 6.32 23.28 2.04
C SER A 162 6.74 21.87 2.49
N PRO A 163 8.00 21.67 2.93
CA PRO A 163 8.49 20.39 3.43
C PRO A 163 7.60 19.73 4.49
N ILE A 164 7.10 20.53 5.44
CA ILE A 164 6.21 20.05 6.50
C ILE A 164 4.90 19.52 5.91
N LYS A 165 4.30 20.23 4.95
CA LYS A 165 3.09 19.77 4.28
C LYS A 165 3.33 18.49 3.49
N ALA A 166 4.44 18.43 2.74
CA ALA A 166 4.82 17.24 1.98
C ALA A 166 5.00 16.01 2.88
N PHE A 167 5.69 16.18 4.02
CA PHE A 167 5.84 15.14 5.03
C PHE A 167 4.52 14.66 5.60
N PHE A 168 3.63 15.56 6.04
CA PHE A 168 2.36 15.15 6.61
C PHE A 168 1.44 14.50 5.58
N VAL A 169 1.44 14.95 4.32
CA VAL A 169 0.66 14.28 3.27
C VAL A 169 1.17 12.85 3.06
N ALA A 170 2.49 12.65 2.90
CA ALA A 170 3.07 11.31 2.76
C ALA A 170 2.83 10.41 3.98
N LEU A 171 2.93 10.95 5.20
CA LEU A 171 2.61 10.20 6.40
C LEU A 171 1.13 9.78 6.43
N LEU A 172 0.22 10.70 6.09
CA LEU A 172 -1.22 10.44 6.10
C LEU A 172 -1.65 9.41 5.06
N THR A 173 -1.01 9.35 3.89
CA THR A 173 -1.26 8.26 2.93
C THR A 173 -0.86 6.92 3.53
N GLY A 174 0.29 6.84 4.20
CA GLY A 174 0.75 5.62 4.90
C GLY A 174 -0.16 5.18 6.06
N MET A 175 -0.72 6.13 6.81
CA MET A 175 -1.63 5.80 7.93
C MET A 175 -2.91 5.06 7.51
N VAL A 176 -3.26 5.06 6.23
CA VAL A 176 -4.37 4.24 5.70
C VAL A 176 -4.12 2.74 5.88
N GLU A 177 -2.86 2.29 5.94
CA GLU A 177 -2.54 0.90 6.25
C GLU A 177 -3.06 0.45 7.61
N ILE A 178 -3.17 1.36 8.59
CA ILE A 178 -3.75 1.01 9.89
C ILE A 178 -5.22 0.60 9.71
N LEU A 179 -5.96 1.31 8.86
CA LEU A 179 -7.36 1.00 8.57
C LEU A 179 -7.49 -0.32 7.80
N GLY A 180 -6.61 -0.54 6.81
CA GLY A 180 -6.54 -1.82 6.09
C GLY A 180 -6.19 -2.97 7.03
N GLY A 181 -5.19 -2.79 7.89
CA GLY A 181 -4.73 -3.78 8.86
C GLY A 181 -5.77 -4.16 9.88
N LEU A 182 -6.49 -3.17 10.42
CA LEU A 182 -7.63 -3.41 11.30
C LEU A 182 -8.76 -4.16 10.57
N THR A 183 -9.01 -3.84 9.29
CA THR A 183 -10.00 -4.55 8.47
C THR A 183 -9.59 -6.02 8.31
N GLY A 184 -8.34 -6.30 7.95
CA GLY A 184 -7.80 -7.66 7.84
C GLY A 184 -7.92 -8.43 9.16
N VAL A 185 -7.49 -7.82 10.27
CA VAL A 185 -7.59 -8.41 11.61
C VAL A 185 -9.02 -8.71 12.00
N MET A 186 -9.96 -7.80 11.73
CA MET A 186 -11.37 -7.96 12.08
C MET A 186 -11.97 -9.16 11.35
N VAL A 187 -11.75 -9.26 10.03
CA VAL A 187 -12.22 -10.40 9.22
C VAL A 187 -11.63 -11.71 9.72
N MET A 188 -10.34 -11.74 10.02
CA MET A 188 -9.66 -12.94 10.50
C MET A 188 -10.07 -13.36 11.91
N SER A 189 -10.48 -12.40 12.75
CA SER A 189 -10.99 -12.66 14.09
C SER A 189 -12.38 -13.31 14.08
N ILE A 190 -13.15 -13.15 12.98
CA ILE A 190 -14.44 -13.83 12.79
C ILE A 190 -14.22 -15.29 12.36
N SER A 191 -13.31 -15.53 11.41
CA SER A 191 -12.99 -16.89 10.97
C SER A 191 -11.61 -17.02 10.36
N THR A 192 -10.78 -17.90 10.91
CA THR A 192 -9.49 -18.25 10.29
C THR A 192 -9.63 -19.07 9.01
N LYS A 193 -10.82 -19.64 8.75
CA LYS A 193 -11.08 -20.41 7.52
C LYS A 193 -11.06 -19.55 6.26
N VAL A 194 -11.26 -18.24 6.38
CA VAL A 194 -11.17 -17.32 5.24
C VAL A 194 -9.74 -16.87 4.94
N LEU A 195 -8.75 -17.27 5.75
CA LEU A 195 -7.35 -16.87 5.59
C LEU A 195 -6.82 -17.03 4.16
N PRO A 196 -7.02 -18.18 3.46
CA PRO A 196 -6.49 -18.33 2.11
C PRO A 196 -7.09 -17.34 1.12
N TYR A 197 -8.40 -17.04 1.25
CA TYR A 197 -9.08 -16.06 0.40
C TYR A 197 -8.57 -14.65 0.68
N MET A 198 -8.37 -14.30 1.95
CA MET A 198 -7.90 -12.97 2.32
C MET A 198 -6.45 -12.72 1.90
N MET A 199 -5.59 -13.75 1.98
CA MET A 199 -4.22 -13.64 1.47
C MET A 199 -4.17 -13.51 -0.05
N SER A 200 -4.97 -14.29 -0.79
CA SER A 200 -5.00 -14.13 -2.24
C SER A 200 -5.69 -12.84 -2.66
N LEU A 201 -6.72 -12.37 -1.94
CA LEU A 201 -7.33 -11.05 -2.15
C LEU A 201 -6.32 -9.93 -1.98
N ALA A 202 -5.56 -9.93 -0.88
CA ALA A 202 -4.49 -8.97 -0.69
C ALA A 202 -3.44 -9.05 -1.82
N ALA A 203 -3.05 -10.27 -2.22
CA ALA A 203 -2.08 -10.47 -3.30
C ALA A 203 -2.57 -10.00 -4.68
N GLY A 204 -3.87 -10.11 -4.96
CA GLY A 204 -4.45 -9.66 -6.23
C GLY A 204 -4.72 -8.16 -6.27
N ALA A 205 -4.88 -7.53 -5.11
CA ALA A 205 -5.04 -6.09 -4.96
C ALA A 205 -3.70 -5.32 -4.98
N MET A 206 -2.58 -5.99 -4.71
CA MET A 206 -1.22 -5.45 -4.75
C MET A 206 -0.50 -5.78 -6.05
#